data_AF-A0A1G2FIC0-F1
#
_entry.id   AF-A0A1G2FIC0-F1
#
_cell.length_a   1.000
_cell.length_b   1.000
_cell.length_c   1.000
_cell.angle_alpha   90.00
_cell.angle_beta   90.00
_cell.angle_gamma   90.00
#
_symmetry.space_group_name_H-M   'P 1'
#
loop_
_entity.id
_entity.type
_entity.pdbx_description
1 polymer ?
#
loop_
_entity_poly.entity_id
_entity_poly.type
_entity_poly.pdbx_seq_one_letter_code
_entity_poly.pdbx_strand_id
1 'polypeptide(L)'
;MKKVVIVREGQWGLVKKESYEEFIEILKEILEKAVSPDGKEKIAEVEVVETSAEALLKLRMGGIDTLIFISRDKLAEARQIKKVHRRLKVVLFTGLIPEEEIILVDKGWLLDSREIKHIVLY
;
A
#
# COMPACT_ATOMS: atom_id res chain seq x y z
N MET A 1 17.78 1.13 8.62
CA MET A 1 16.47 0.48 8.82
C MET A 1 15.39 1.51 8.55
N LYS A 2 14.39 1.19 7.70
CA LYS A 2 13.29 2.11 7.36
C LYS A 2 12.15 1.98 8.36
N LYS A 3 11.50 3.07 8.73
CA LYS A 3 10.29 2.99 9.56
C LYS A 3 9.04 2.99 8.70
N VAL A 4 8.22 1.98 8.89
CA VAL A 4 6.98 1.73 8.15
C VAL A 4 5.81 1.82 9.12
N VAL A 5 4.83 2.66 8.80
CA VAL A 5 3.58 2.74 9.57
C VAL A 5 2.45 2.22 8.72
N ILE A 6 1.68 1.28 9.25
CA ILE A 6 0.47 0.73 8.66
C ILE A 6 -0.73 1.33 9.39
N VAL A 7 -1.63 1.96 8.63
CA VAL A 7 -2.87 2.52 9.14
C VAL A 7 -3.97 1.49 8.99
N ARG A 8 -4.51 1.05 10.13
CA ARG A 8 -5.64 0.11 10.21
C ARG A 8 -6.98 0.76 9.84
N GLU A 9 -7.07 2.08 9.99
CA GLU A 9 -8.27 2.83 9.68
C GLU A 9 -8.73 2.63 8.23
N GLY A 10 -10.02 2.32 8.07
CA GLY A 10 -10.64 2.25 6.77
C GLY A 10 -11.85 1.32 6.75
N GLN A 11 -12.48 1.25 5.59
CA GLN A 11 -13.64 0.38 5.38
C GLN A 11 -13.20 -0.98 4.82
N TRP A 12 -13.75 -2.07 5.36
CA TRP A 12 -13.52 -3.43 4.86
C TRP A 12 -14.48 -3.82 3.74
N GLY A 13 -15.56 -3.06 3.52
CA GLY A 13 -16.53 -3.29 2.44
C GLY A 13 -17.18 -4.68 2.52
N LEU A 14 -16.99 -5.48 1.48
CA LEU A 14 -17.49 -6.87 1.38
C LEU A 14 -16.59 -7.90 2.08
N VAL A 15 -15.40 -7.50 2.52
CA VAL A 15 -14.46 -8.37 3.23
C VAL A 15 -14.89 -8.51 4.69
N LYS A 16 -14.71 -9.69 5.27
CA LYS A 16 -14.92 -9.89 6.70
C LYS A 16 -13.89 -9.12 7.52
N LYS A 17 -14.31 -8.54 8.64
CA LYS A 17 -13.42 -7.78 9.54
C LYS A 17 -12.21 -8.62 9.97
N GLU A 18 -12.43 -9.91 10.23
CA GLU A 18 -11.40 -10.84 10.66
C GLU A 18 -10.34 -11.05 9.57
N SER A 19 -10.75 -11.17 8.30
CA SER A 19 -9.82 -11.30 7.18
C SER A 19 -9.06 -10.01 6.89
N TYR A 20 -9.68 -8.86 7.17
CA TYR A 20 -9.02 -7.55 7.08
C TYR A 20 -7.93 -7.41 8.16
N GLU A 21 -8.25 -7.81 9.39
CA GLU A 21 -7.28 -7.82 10.51
C GLU A 21 -6.15 -8.83 10.27
N GLU A 22 -6.49 -10.03 9.82
CA GLU A 22 -5.51 -11.07 9.46
C GLU A 22 -4.56 -10.58 8.36
N PHE A 23 -5.07 -9.88 7.35
CA PHE A 23 -4.22 -9.29 6.31
C PHE A 23 -3.22 -8.27 6.87
N ILE A 24 -3.64 -7.42 7.81
CA ILE A 24 -2.74 -6.44 8.45
C ILE A 24 -1.63 -7.14 9.22
N GLU A 25 -1.96 -8.19 9.97
CA GLU A 25 -0.97 -8.95 10.74
C GLU A 25 0.01 -9.69 9.82
N ILE A 26 -0.47 -10.34 8.75
CA ILE A 26 0.37 -10.98 7.74
C ILE A 26 1.30 -9.96 7.08
N LEU A 27 0.76 -8.80 6.68
CA LEU A 27 1.55 -7.75 6.04
C LEU A 27 2.65 -7.23 6.97
N LYS A 28 2.30 -6.99 8.24
CA LYS A 28 3.26 -6.58 9.28
C LYS A 28 4.37 -7.62 9.43
N GLU A 29 4.01 -8.89 9.59
CA GLU A 29 4.96 -9.99 9.77
C GLU A 29 5.92 -10.10 8.58
N ILE A 30 5.41 -10.03 7.35
CA ILE A 30 6.23 -10.07 6.13
C ILE A 30 7.23 -8.92 6.12
N LEU A 31 6.78 -7.70 6.45
CA LEU A 31 7.63 -6.51 6.44
C LEU A 31 8.68 -6.53 7.56
N GLU A 32 8.34 -7.01 8.76
CA GLU A 32 9.27 -7.13 9.90
C GLU A 32 10.31 -8.24 9.71
N LYS A 33 9.99 -9.27 8.93
CA LYS A 33 10.89 -10.35 8.56
C LYS A 33 11.72 -10.05 7.30
N ALA A 34 11.39 -8.99 6.57
CA ALA A 34 12.13 -8.63 5.38
C ALA A 34 13.57 -8.24 5.73
N VAL A 35 14.51 -8.90 5.07
CA VAL A 35 15.96 -8.70 5.23
C VAL A 35 16.57 -8.07 3.99
N SER A 36 17.76 -7.49 4.16
CA SER A 36 18.56 -6.93 3.08
C SER A 36 18.92 -8.03 2.06
N PRO A 37 19.30 -7.67 0.82
CA PRO A 37 19.65 -8.67 -0.21
C PRO A 37 20.77 -9.63 0.19
N ASP A 38 21.67 -9.20 1.08
CA ASP A 38 22.74 -10.01 1.66
C ASP A 38 22.31 -10.80 2.91
N GLY A 39 21.05 -10.68 3.34
CA GLY A 39 20.42 -11.46 4.40
C GLY A 39 20.82 -11.07 5.82
N LYS A 40 21.58 -9.98 6.00
CA LYS A 40 22.23 -9.66 7.28
C LYS A 40 21.43 -8.74 8.19
N GLU A 41 20.61 -7.85 7.62
CA GLU A 41 19.93 -6.81 8.39
C GLU A 41 18.45 -6.74 8.05
N LYS A 42 17.63 -6.45 9.07
CA LYS A 42 16.22 -6.11 8.86
C LYS A 42 16.11 -4.78 8.11
N ILE A 43 15.30 -4.75 7.06
CA ILE A 43 15.15 -3.53 6.25
C ILE A 43 14.11 -2.58 6.81
N ALA A 44 13.17 -3.08 7.63
CA ALA A 44 12.05 -2.31 8.14
C ALA A 44 11.76 -2.56 9.62
N GLU A 45 11.41 -1.49 10.31
CA GLU A 45 10.70 -1.48 11.59
C GLU A 45 9.25 -1.09 11.29
N VAL A 46 8.30 -1.92 11.72
CA VAL A 46 6.90 -1.79 11.32
C VAL A 46 6.04 -1.52 12.54
N GLU A 47 5.15 -0.56 12.41
CA GLU A 47 4.16 -0.24 13.43
C GLU A 47 2.77 -0.15 12.83
N VAL A 48 1.77 -0.70 13.52
CA VAL A 48 0.37 -0.57 13.15
C VAL A 48 -0.25 0.49 14.04
N VAL A 49 -0.94 1.44 13.44
CA VAL A 49 -1.70 2.49 14.14
C VAL A 49 -3.18 2.40 13.80
N GLU A 50 -4.03 2.82 14.72
CA GLU A 50 -5.48 2.70 14.57
C GLU A 50 -6.02 3.75 13.60
N THR A 51 -5.43 4.94 13.58
CA THR A 51 -5.96 6.09 12.83
C THR A 51 -4.91 6.81 11.99
N SER A 52 -5.38 7.48 10.95
CA SER A 52 -4.57 8.36 10.09
C SER A 52 -4.05 9.57 10.88
N ALA A 53 -4.80 10.02 11.89
CA ALA A 53 -4.38 11.06 12.82
C ALA A 53 -3.16 10.62 13.65
N GLU A 54 -3.16 9.38 14.18
CA GLU A 54 -2.00 8.81 14.88
C GLU A 54 -0.76 8.71 13.97
N ALA A 55 -0.96 8.27 12.73
CA ALA A 55 0.12 8.23 11.74
C ALA A 55 0.72 9.63 11.48
N LEU A 56 -0.13 10.65 11.38
CA LEU A 56 0.31 12.03 11.17
C LEU A 56 1.06 12.60 12.37
N LEU A 57 0.63 12.29 13.60
CA LEU A 57 1.36 12.69 14.81
C LEU A 57 2.77 12.10 14.80
N LYS A 58 2.90 10.81 14.51
CA LYS A 58 4.20 10.15 14.40
C LYS A 58 5.05 10.72 13.27
N LEU A 59 4.42 11.06 12.15
CA LEU A 59 5.11 11.69 11.03
C LEU A 59 5.71 13.05 11.41
N ARG A 60 5.02 13.84 12.24
CA ARG A 60 5.51 15.12 12.78
C ARG A 60 6.64 14.95 13.79
N MET A 61 6.64 13.86 14.56
CA MET A 61 7.72 13.53 15.49
C MET A 61 9.02 13.11 14.78
N GLY A 62 8.96 12.90 13.46
CA GLY A 62 10.10 12.56 12.63
C GLY A 62 10.38 11.06 12.63
N GLY A 63 10.74 10.55 11.46
CA GLY A 63 11.18 9.16 11.30
C GLY A 63 10.12 8.20 10.79
N ILE A 64 9.21 8.61 9.90
CA ILE A 64 8.46 7.68 9.06
C ILE A 64 9.00 7.78 7.64
N ASP A 65 9.44 6.65 7.08
CA ASP A 65 9.89 6.57 5.68
C ASP A 65 8.76 6.12 4.76
N THR A 66 7.88 5.25 5.24
CA THR A 66 6.76 4.68 4.47
C THR A 66 5.48 4.66 5.30
N LEU A 67 4.40 5.14 4.69
CA LEU A 67 3.04 5.08 5.23
C LEU A 67 2.18 4.17 4.35
N ILE A 68 1.51 3.20 4.95
CA ILE A 68 0.68 2.22 4.27
C ILE A 68 -0.75 2.38 4.75
N PHE A 69 -1.69 2.52 3.82
CA PHE A 69 -3.12 2.50 4.07
C PHE A 69 -3.71 1.20 3.52
N ILE A 70 -4.60 0.57 4.28
CA ILE A 70 -5.14 -0.76 3.96
C ILE A 70 -6.53 -0.68 3.33
N SER A 71 -7.12 0.52 3.20
CA SER A 71 -8.43 0.69 2.58
C SER A 71 -8.49 1.81 1.55
N ARG A 72 -9.30 1.60 0.50
CA ARG A 72 -9.48 2.52 -0.64
C ARG A 72 -10.07 3.88 -0.25
N ASP A 73 -10.92 3.93 0.77
CA ASP A 73 -11.53 5.19 1.23
C ASP A 73 -10.48 6.20 1.73
N LYS A 74 -9.26 5.73 2.04
CA LYS A 74 -8.12 6.56 2.40
C LYS A 74 -7.37 7.21 1.22
N LEU A 75 -7.81 7.02 -0.03
CA LEU A 75 -7.14 7.60 -1.20
C LEU A 75 -7.01 9.12 -1.16
N ALA A 76 -8.10 9.83 -0.80
CA ALA A 76 -8.09 11.29 -0.74
C ALA A 76 -7.10 11.81 0.31
N GLU A 77 -7.09 11.17 1.49
CA GLU A 77 -6.18 11.48 2.58
C GLU A 77 -4.71 11.15 2.20
N ALA A 78 -4.45 9.97 1.65
CA ALA A 78 -3.13 9.56 1.15
C ALA A 78 -2.56 10.57 0.13
N ARG A 79 -3.39 11.06 -0.80
CA ARG A 79 -3.00 12.09 -1.77
C ARG A 79 -2.63 13.42 -1.09
N GLN A 80 -3.39 13.84 -0.08
CA GLN A 80 -3.10 15.07 0.66
C GLN A 80 -1.77 14.95 1.44
N ILE A 81 -1.56 13.83 2.14
CA ILE A 81 -0.33 13.58 2.90
C ILE A 81 0.89 13.59 1.98
N LYS A 82 0.81 12.93 0.82
CA LYS A 82 1.92 12.90 -0.14
C LYS A 82 2.27 14.27 -0.72
N LYS A 83 1.27 15.14 -0.94
CA LYS A 83 1.50 16.53 -1.40
C LYS A 83 2.31 17.34 -0.39
N VAL A 84 2.02 17.19 0.90
CA VAL A 84 2.71 17.89 1.98
C VAL A 84 4.09 17.27 2.26
N HIS A 85 4.17 15.94 2.27
CA HIS A 85 5.38 15.19 2.61
C HIS A 85 5.98 14.50 1.38
N ARG A 86 6.58 15.29 0.49
CA ARG A 86 7.07 14.79 -0.81
C ARG A 86 8.04 13.61 -0.73
N ARG A 87 8.87 13.54 0.33
CA ARG A 87 9.86 12.45 0.55
C ARG A 87 9.25 11.18 1.14
N LEU A 88 8.05 11.24 1.72
CA LEU A 88 7.36 10.08 2.31
C LEU A 88 6.91 9.13 1.19
N LYS A 89 7.20 7.82 1.30
CA LYS A 89 6.56 6.82 0.44
C LYS A 89 5.16 6.53 0.97
N VAL A 90 4.13 6.63 0.13
CA VAL A 90 2.75 6.30 0.50
C VAL A 90 2.28 5.13 -0.35
N VAL A 91 1.73 4.10 0.29
CA VAL A 91 1.18 2.90 -0.35
C VAL A 91 -0.27 2.75 0.08
N LEU A 92 -1.16 2.39 -0.84
CA LEU A 92 -2.59 2.20 -0.60
C LEU A 92 -3.00 0.84 -1.15
N PHE A 93 -3.57 -0.02 -0.31
CA PHE A 93 -4.21 -1.26 -0.73
C PHE A 93 -5.69 -0.99 -0.96
N THR A 94 -6.18 -1.22 -2.18
CA THR A 94 -7.55 -0.87 -2.59
C THR A 94 -8.47 -2.09 -2.79
N GLY A 95 -7.95 -3.32 -2.69
CA GLY A 95 -8.70 -4.58 -2.77
C GLY A 95 -9.32 -4.91 -4.14
N LEU A 96 -9.43 -3.95 -5.05
CA LEU A 96 -9.99 -4.10 -6.40
C LEU A 96 -9.21 -3.19 -7.35
N ILE A 97 -8.74 -3.77 -8.45
CA ILE A 97 -8.31 -3.25 -9.75
C ILE A 97 -7.59 -1.88 -9.74
N PRO A 98 -6.36 -1.76 -10.28
CA PRO A 98 -5.71 -0.46 -10.45
C PRO A 98 -6.64 0.51 -11.19
N GLU A 99 -6.99 1.63 -10.55
CA GLU A 99 -7.62 2.75 -11.25
C GLU A 99 -6.58 3.38 -12.19
N GLU A 100 -6.40 2.82 -13.38
CA GLU A 100 -5.73 3.52 -14.47
C GLU A 100 -6.76 4.07 -15.45
N GLU A 101 -6.81 5.40 -15.53
CA GLU A 101 -7.50 6.17 -16.54
C GLU A 101 -6.94 5.79 -17.93
N ILE A 102 -7.60 4.87 -18.62
CA ILE A 102 -7.48 4.59 -20.07
C ILE A 102 -6.10 4.09 -20.52
N ILE A 103 -6.01 2.77 -20.71
CA ILE A 103 -4.90 2.13 -21.43
C ILE A 103 -5.12 2.32 -22.94
N LEU A 104 -4.27 3.08 -23.60
CA LEU A 104 -4.23 3.16 -25.06
C LEU A 104 -3.37 2.02 -25.61
N VAL A 105 -4.00 1.04 -26.24
CA VAL A 105 -3.34 -0.14 -26.82
C VAL A 105 -3.14 0.07 -28.32
N ASP A 106 -1.92 -0.18 -28.81
CA ASP A 106 -1.60 -0.17 -30.23
C ASP A 106 -2.27 -1.35 -30.96
N LYS A 107 -2.83 -1.12 -32.15
CA LYS A 107 -3.57 -2.15 -32.91
C LYS A 107 -2.68 -3.33 -33.35
N GLY A 108 -1.35 -3.17 -33.35
CA GLY A 108 -0.40 -4.23 -33.67
C GLY A 108 -0.34 -5.37 -32.63
N TRP A 109 -0.79 -5.14 -31.39
CA TRP A 109 -0.84 -6.14 -30.31
C TRP A 109 -1.90 -7.24 -30.52
N LEU A 110 -2.84 -7.05 -31.45
CA LEU A 110 -3.87 -8.06 -31.75
C LEU A 110 -3.33 -9.30 -32.49
N LEU A 111 -2.06 -9.28 -32.91
CA LEU A 111 -1.43 -10.38 -33.64
C LEU A 111 -0.76 -11.43 -32.72
N ASP A 112 -0.60 -11.17 -31.42
CA ASP A 112 -0.13 -12.16 -30.45
C ASP A 112 -1.15 -12.40 -29.31
N SER A 113 -1.74 -13.60 -29.33
CA SER A 113 -2.79 -14.05 -28.40
C SER A 113 -2.43 -14.00 -26.91
N ARG A 114 -1.16 -13.83 -26.55
CA ARG A 114 -0.71 -13.67 -25.16
C ARG A 114 -1.01 -12.29 -24.59
N GLU A 115 -1.04 -11.26 -25.42
CA GLU A 115 -1.25 -9.86 -25.01
C GLU A 115 -2.74 -9.56 -24.79
N ILE A 116 -3.66 -10.25 -25.49
CA ILE A 116 -5.11 -10.15 -25.28
C ILE A 116 -5.52 -10.56 -23.85
N LYS A 117 -4.79 -11.48 -23.20
CA LYS A 117 -5.10 -11.88 -21.81
C LYS A 117 -4.90 -10.76 -20.80
N HIS A 118 -4.10 -9.75 -21.12
CA HIS A 118 -3.93 -8.57 -20.26
C HIS A 118 -5.15 -7.63 -20.28
N ILE A 119 -6.05 -7.75 -21.27
CA ILE A 119 -7.26 -6.91 -21.39
C ILE A 119 -8.40 -7.41 -20.47
N VAL A 120 -8.40 -8.71 -20.10
CA VAL A 120 -9.51 -9.33 -19.36
C VAL A 120 -9.19 -9.53 -17.87
N LEU A 121 -7.91 -9.55 -17.49
CA LEU A 121 -7.49 -9.82 -16.12
C LEU A 121 -7.06 -8.58 -15.32
N TYR A 122 -7.21 -7.38 -15.90
CA TYR A 122 -7.08 -6.11 -15.21
C TYR A 122 -8.31 -5.24 -15.46
#